data_AF-A0A348UME7-F1
#
_entry.id   AF-A0A348UME7-F1
#
_cell.length_a   1.000
_cell.length_b   1.000
_cell.length_c   1.000
_cell.angle_alpha   90.00
_cell.angle_beta   90.00
_cell.angle_gamma   90.00
#
_symmetry.space_group_name_H-M   'P 1'
#
loop_
_entity.id
_entity.type
_entity.pdbx_description
1 polymer ?
#
loop_
_entity_poly.entity_id
_entity_poly.type
_entity_poly.pdbx_seq_one_letter_code
_entity_poly.pdbx_strand_id
1 'polypeptide(L)' 'MSTRPRIESAIAGAPPSFPTVMAHTPSTLSAFGELYSAFWQTGSVSAVTKELTRLRNARVTDCGF' A
#
# COMPACT_ATOMS: atom_id res chain seq x y z
N MET A 1 5.25 6.68 11.76
CA MET A 1 4.61 6.02 10.61
C MET A 1 3.13 6.15 10.85
N SER A 2 2.45 6.97 10.06
CA SER A 2 1.02 7.19 10.20
C SER A 2 0.24 6.01 9.64
N THR A 3 -0.62 5.42 10.47
CA THR A 3 -1.64 4.44 10.06
C THR A 3 -2.99 5.11 9.79
N ARG A 4 -3.06 6.44 9.80
CA ARG A 4 -4.27 7.20 9.49
C ARG A 4 -4.25 7.62 8.01
N PRO A 5 -5.20 7.16 7.18
CA PRO A 5 -5.32 7.65 5.81
C PRO A 5 -5.54 9.16 5.77
N ARG A 6 -4.98 9.82 4.75
CA ARG A 6 -5.08 11.29 4.55
C ARG A 6 -6.31 11.70 3.74
N ILE A 7 -7.07 10.72 3.26
CA ILE A 7 -8.28 10.88 2.44
C ILE A 7 -9.40 10.12 3.15
N GLU A 8 -10.61 10.65 3.05
CA GLU A 8 -11.82 10.03 3.59
C GLU A 8 -12.22 8.76 2.83
N SER A 9 -13.02 7.91 3.49
CA SER A 9 -13.62 6.73 2.88
C SER A 9 -14.44 7.09 1.63
N ALA A 10 -14.31 6.29 0.56
CA ALA A 10 -15.21 6.37 -0.59
C ALA A 10 -16.60 5.78 -0.31
N ILE A 11 -16.72 4.99 0.76
CA ILE A 11 -17.94 4.31 1.17
C ILE A 11 -18.60 5.13 2.28
N ALA A 12 -19.81 5.61 2.03
CA ALA A 12 -20.58 6.39 2.99
C ALA A 12 -20.79 5.62 4.30
N GLY A 13 -20.48 6.26 5.44
CA GLY A 13 -20.62 5.68 6.77
C GLY A 13 -19.52 4.69 7.17
N ALA A 14 -18.60 4.32 6.27
CA ALA A 14 -17.47 3.46 6.61
C ALA A 14 -16.24 4.30 7.07
N PRO A 15 -15.44 3.81 8.03
CA PRO A 15 -14.22 4.49 8.44
C PRO A 15 -13.16 4.50 7.32
N PRO A 16 -12.28 5.52 7.27
CA PRO A 16 -11.14 5.53 6.36
C PRO A 16 -10.16 4.38 6.67
N SER A 17 -9.89 3.57 5.66
CA SER A 17 -8.94 2.44 5.66
C SER A 17 -8.35 2.31 4.26
N PHE A 18 -7.27 1.54 4.09
CA PHE A 18 -6.70 1.33 2.75
C PHE A 18 -7.76 0.83 1.73
N PRO A 19 -8.57 -0.22 2.01
CA PRO A 19 -9.61 -0.65 1.08
C PRO A 19 -10.67 0.41 0.79
N THR A 20 -11.15 1.11 1.83
CA THR A 20 -12.24 2.09 1.67
C THR A 20 -11.80 3.37 0.96
N VAL A 21 -10.53 3.76 1.10
CA VAL A 21 -9.94 4.89 0.35
C VAL A 21 -9.66 4.49 -1.10
N MET A 22 -9.09 3.29 -1.33
CA MET A 22 -8.79 2.83 -2.69
C MET A 22 -10.05 2.60 -3.54
N ALA A 23 -11.23 2.43 -2.92
CA ALA A 23 -12.50 2.36 -3.61
C ALA A 23 -12.88 3.63 -4.40
N HIS A 24 -12.24 4.79 -4.15
CA HIS A 24 -12.34 5.95 -5.04
C HIS A 24 -11.79 5.66 -6.44
N THR A 25 -10.83 4.74 -6.56
CA THR A 25 -10.13 4.41 -7.83
C THR A 25 -9.88 2.90 -7.98
N PRO A 26 -10.92 2.09 -8.29
CA PRO A 26 -10.78 0.63 -8.36
C PRO A 26 -9.76 0.13 -9.39
N SER A 27 -9.60 0.83 -10.52
CA SER A 27 -8.60 0.49 -11.55
C SER A 27 -7.16 0.64 -11.02
N THR A 28 -6.90 1.70 -10.25
CA THR A 28 -5.60 1.92 -9.59
C THR A 28 -5.29 0.80 -8.61
N LEU A 29 -6.29 0.34 -7.84
CA LEU A 29 -6.10 -0.77 -6.91
C LEU A 29 -5.71 -2.07 -7.64
N SER A 30 -6.35 -2.35 -8.79
CA SER A 30 -6.00 -3.51 -9.62
C SER A 30 -4.56 -3.41 -10.14
N ALA A 31 -4.18 -2.29 -10.75
CA ALA A 31 -2.84 -2.07 -11.27
C ALA A 31 -1.77 -2.10 -10.16
N PHE A 32 -2.09 -1.57 -8.98
CA PHE A 32 -1.23 -1.68 -7.81
C PHE A 32 -1.03 -3.14 -7.39
N GLY A 33 -2.09 -3.96 -7.37
CA GLY A 33 -2.01 -5.38 -7.03
C GLY A 33 -1.10 -6.16 -7.98
N GLU A 34 -1.21 -5.91 -9.28
CA GLU A 34 -0.33 -6.52 -10.29
C GLU A 34 1.14 -6.15 -10.06
N LEU A 35 1.43 -4.86 -9.88
CA LEU A 35 2.78 -4.37 -9.61
C LEU A 35 3.34 -4.95 -8.31
N TYR A 36 2.56 -4.94 -7.24
CA TYR A 36 2.97 -5.41 -5.91
C TYR A 36 3.24 -6.91 -5.92
N SER A 37 2.41 -7.69 -6.62
CA SER A 37 2.63 -9.12 -6.85
C SER A 37 3.93 -9.38 -7.60
N ALA A 38 4.15 -8.69 -8.73
CA ALA A 38 5.38 -8.80 -9.52
C ALA A 38 6.63 -8.44 -8.69
N PHE A 39 6.54 -7.39 -7.88
CA PHE A 39 7.61 -7.01 -6.96
C PHE A 39 7.96 -8.14 -6.00
N TRP A 40 7.01 -8.84 -5.41
CA TRP A 40 7.29 -9.91 -4.44
C TRP A 40 7.74 -11.22 -5.07
N GLN A 41 7.16 -11.61 -6.20
CA GLN A 41 7.40 -12.92 -6.82
C GLN A 41 8.69 -13.00 -7.63
N THR A 42 9.20 -11.88 -8.14
CA THR A 42 10.42 -11.88 -8.97
C THR A 42 11.69 -12.11 -8.15
N GLY A 43 12.51 -13.10 -8.51
CA GLY A 43 13.67 -13.53 -7.72
C GLY A 43 14.96 -12.72 -7.84
N SER A 44 14.97 -11.56 -8.51
CA SER A 44 16.20 -10.78 -8.75
C SER A 44 16.82 -10.18 -7.49
N VAL A 45 16.01 -9.98 -6.44
CA VAL A 45 16.41 -9.49 -5.12
C VAL A 45 15.76 -10.37 -4.06
N SER A 46 16.48 -10.68 -2.98
CA SER A 46 15.95 -11.51 -1.89
C SER A 46 14.71 -10.89 -1.25
N ALA A 47 13.78 -11.72 -0.77
CA ALA A 47 12.58 -11.26 -0.08
C ALA A 47 12.92 -10.45 1.19
N VAL A 48 13.98 -10.83 1.91
CA VAL A 48 14.47 -10.10 3.09
C VAL A 48 14.93 -8.70 2.72
N THR A 49 15.72 -8.55 1.65
CA THR A 49 16.20 -7.24 1.17
C THR A 49 15.04 -6.35 0.74
N LYS A 50 14.02 -6.91 0.09
CA LYS A 50 12.80 -6.19 -0.29
C LYS A 50 12.06 -5.67 0.94
N GLU A 51 11.85 -6.52 1.94
CA GLU A 51 11.11 -6.12 3.15
C GLU A 51 11.87 -5.07 3.96
N LEU A 52 13.18 -5.23 4.14
CA LEU A 52 14.01 -4.24 4.82
C LEU A 52 13.96 -2.89 4.10
N THR A 53 14.04 -2.89 2.76
CA THR A 53 13.92 -1.66 1.97
C THR A 53 12.54 -1.03 2.11
N ARG A 54 11.47 -1.84 2.07
CA ARG A 54 10.08 -1.39 2.24
C ARG A 54 9.87 -0.72 3.60
N LEU A 55 10.30 -1.34 4.70
CA LEU A 55 10.16 -0.80 6.06
C LEU A 55 10.97 0.48 6.27
N ARG A 56 12.20 0.56 5.72
CA ARG A 56 13.01 1.78 5.78
C ARG A 56 12.33 2.92 5.02
N ASN A 57 11.82 2.66 3.83
CA ASN A 57 11.10 3.66 3.04
C ASN A 57 9.81 4.10 3.74
N ALA A 58 9.04 3.15 4.28
CA ALA A 58 7.83 3.43 5.04
C ALA A 58 8.10 4.38 6.22
N ARG A 59 9.24 4.19 6.91
CA ARG A 59 9.66 5.09 7.99
C ARG A 59 9.96 6.51 7.50
N VAL A 60 10.65 6.65 6.37
CA VAL A 60 11.02 7.94 5.76
C VAL A 60 9.80 8.69 5.23
N THR A 61 8.85 7.99 4.61
CA THR A 61 7.64 8.59 4.03
C THR A 61 6.48 8.71 5.02
N ASP A 62 6.70 8.30 6.28
CA ASP A 62 5.69 8.21 7.33
C ASP A 62 4.47 7.33 6.97
N CYS A 63 4.70 6.25 6.21
CA CYS A 63 3.67 5.27 5.84
C CYS A 63 3.59 4.15 6.89
N GLY A 64 2.41 3.92 7.47
CA GLY A 64 2.17 2.85 8.45
C GLY A 64 1.41 1.62 7.91
N PHE A 65 1.06 1.62 6.62
CA PHE A 65 0.44 0.49 5.91
C PHE A 65 1.49 -0.30 5.10
#